data_AF-A0A370NLT1-F1
#
_entry.id   AF-A0A370NLT1-F1
#
_cell.length_a   1.000
_cell.length_b   1.000
_cell.length_c   1.000
_cell.angle_alpha   90.00
_cell.angle_beta   90.00
_cell.angle_gamma   90.00
#
_symmetry.space_group_name_H-M   'P 1'
#
loop_
_entity.id
_entity.type
_entity.pdbx_description
1 polymer ?
#
loop_
_entity_poly.entity_id
_entity_poly.type
_entity_poly.pdbx_seq_one_letter_code
_entity_poly.pdbx_strand_id
1 'polypeptide(L)'
;MNKPILRDLVTDATAWKGPELQNDTSWIYRITDAEGAEIDAALRAVQQAGLSWGAFGKVDFPLPTLAPKLAAIDQQIRDGRGFALLKGLPVQRYALDELKTIYWGLGTHLGQIISHNVAGDFVAPVTDLGMKTDDPNRRNNTTNQLLDPHTDLADVVALLCVEKAKEGGMSSLVSSVAIHNEIVRNHPEYLDVLYEGFYHDYRGYGPNADPNEVTATSIPVFEYNHGRINCAFAKKIIETGAAKRGVPLTDLQQAAIDYVHELGTREDLRIDMMLEPGDIQIINNYITLHSRSNYIDHDDGRKRFLLRMWINLQDSVQLSDAFAAFVRRGIPALKAAA
;
A
#
# COMPACT_ATOMS: atom_id res chain seq x y z
N MET A 1 -9.21 -15.06 -24.65
CA MET A 1 -10.24 -14.00 -24.75
C MET A 1 -9.52 -12.68 -24.56
N ASN A 2 -9.71 -11.70 -25.45
CA ASN A 2 -9.13 -10.38 -25.26
C ASN A 2 -9.70 -9.77 -23.98
N LYS A 3 -8.82 -9.32 -23.08
CA LYS A 3 -9.23 -8.61 -21.86
C LYS A 3 -9.90 -7.29 -22.30
N PRO A 4 -11.04 -6.92 -21.69
CA PRO A 4 -11.68 -5.65 -22.03
C PRO A 4 -10.76 -4.49 -21.64
N ILE A 5 -10.64 -3.51 -22.53
CA ILE A 5 -9.92 -2.26 -22.28
C ILE A 5 -10.97 -1.17 -22.15
N LEU A 6 -11.09 -0.57 -20.98
CA LEU A 6 -12.02 0.52 -20.76
C LEU A 6 -11.47 1.79 -21.44
N ARG A 7 -12.26 2.38 -22.33
CA ARG A 7 -11.93 3.63 -23.04
C ARG A 7 -12.83 4.79 -22.64
N ASP A 8 -13.82 4.54 -21.79
CA ASP A 8 -14.73 5.54 -21.29
C ASP A 8 -14.21 6.10 -19.95
N LEU A 9 -14.69 7.30 -19.61
CA LEU A 9 -14.40 7.93 -18.34
C LEU A 9 -15.15 7.24 -17.20
N VAL A 10 -14.45 6.97 -16.10
CA VAL A 10 -15.07 6.53 -14.84
C VAL A 10 -15.50 7.75 -14.03
N THR A 11 -16.72 7.75 -13.52
CA THR A 11 -17.31 8.91 -12.81
C THR A 11 -17.81 8.56 -11.40
N ASP A 12 -17.46 7.39 -10.87
CA ASP A 12 -17.82 7.00 -9.51
C ASP A 12 -16.84 7.57 -8.47
N ALA A 13 -17.05 7.20 -7.20
CA ALA A 13 -16.29 7.71 -6.07
C ALA A 13 -14.79 7.35 -6.10
N THR A 14 -14.36 6.40 -6.94
CA THR A 14 -12.95 6.05 -7.08
C THR A 14 -12.17 7.06 -7.92
N ALA A 15 -12.84 7.84 -8.78
CA ALA A 15 -12.24 8.76 -9.74
C ALA A 15 -12.01 10.19 -9.19
N TRP A 16 -11.60 10.31 -7.92
CA TRP A 16 -11.40 11.59 -7.24
C TRP A 16 -10.08 12.28 -7.64
N LYS A 17 -10.05 13.61 -7.51
CA LYS A 17 -8.82 14.43 -7.57
C LYS A 17 -8.51 15.05 -6.20
N GLY A 18 -7.24 15.15 -5.84
CA GLY A 18 -6.81 15.69 -4.54
C GLY A 18 -7.43 17.03 -4.13
N PRO A 19 -7.49 18.05 -5.02
CA PRO A 19 -8.12 19.33 -4.70
C PRO A 19 -9.62 19.25 -4.33
N GLU A 20 -10.32 18.19 -4.73
CA GLU A 20 -11.73 17.96 -4.38
C GLU A 20 -11.86 17.47 -2.93
N LEU A 21 -10.82 16.84 -2.40
CA LEU A 21 -10.77 16.25 -1.06
C LEU A 21 -10.06 17.13 -0.03
N GLN A 22 -9.35 18.18 -0.45
CA GLN A 22 -8.53 19.03 0.44
C GLN A 22 -9.34 19.69 1.57
N ASN A 23 -10.63 19.96 1.34
CA ASN A 23 -11.54 20.55 2.32
C ASN A 23 -12.55 19.53 2.89
N ASP A 24 -12.45 18.27 2.46
CA ASP A 24 -13.27 17.18 2.97
C ASP A 24 -12.52 16.50 4.13
N THR A 25 -13.22 16.22 5.22
CA THR A 25 -12.70 15.46 6.36
C THR A 25 -13.40 14.12 6.54
N SER A 26 -14.29 13.73 5.61
CA SER A 26 -15.04 12.47 5.63
C SER A 26 -14.15 11.22 5.56
N TRP A 27 -12.90 11.39 5.11
CA TRP A 27 -11.88 10.33 5.08
C TRP A 27 -11.06 10.24 6.38
N ILE A 28 -11.29 11.13 7.34
CA ILE A 28 -10.62 11.18 8.63
C ILE A 28 -11.53 10.63 9.73
N TYR A 29 -11.14 9.50 10.30
CA TYR A 29 -11.79 8.86 11.44
C TYR A 29 -10.95 9.12 12.69
N ARG A 30 -11.58 9.37 13.83
CA ARG A 30 -10.86 9.62 15.09
C ARG A 30 -11.23 8.57 16.12
N ILE A 31 -10.22 8.00 16.78
CA ILE A 31 -10.39 7.14 17.95
C ILE A 31 -10.83 8.05 19.11
N THR A 32 -11.94 7.68 19.74
CA THR A 32 -12.45 8.33 20.95
C THR A 32 -11.79 7.76 22.19
N ASP A 33 -11.89 8.44 23.33
CA ASP A 33 -11.33 7.95 24.59
C ASP A 33 -11.91 6.58 25.00
N ALA A 34 -13.20 6.35 24.72
CA ALA A 34 -13.86 5.07 24.98
C ALA A 34 -13.29 3.94 24.11
N GLU A 35 -13.08 4.20 22.82
CA GLU A 35 -12.46 3.21 21.90
C GLU A 35 -10.97 3.00 22.24
N GLY A 36 -10.27 4.03 22.72
CA GLY A 36 -8.91 3.88 23.24
C GLY A 36 -8.84 2.97 24.46
N ALA A 37 -9.77 3.13 25.41
CA ALA A 37 -9.88 2.26 26.58
C ALA A 37 -10.28 0.82 26.21
N GLU A 38 -11.10 0.66 25.16
CA GLU A 38 -11.43 -0.64 24.57
C GLU A 38 -10.21 -1.34 23.97
N ILE A 39 -9.38 -0.62 23.20
CA ILE A 39 -8.10 -1.13 22.67
C ILE A 39 -7.20 -1.59 23.82
N ASP A 40 -7.09 -0.81 24.90
CA ASP A 40 -6.31 -1.18 26.09
C ASP A 40 -6.82 -2.48 26.73
N ALA A 41 -8.14 -2.68 26.78
CA ALA A 41 -8.74 -3.89 27.32
C ALA A 41 -8.47 -5.11 26.43
N ALA A 42 -8.57 -4.95 25.10
CA ALA A 42 -8.28 -6.01 24.14
C ALA A 42 -6.80 -6.43 24.18
N LEU A 43 -5.88 -5.46 24.27
CA LEU A 43 -4.44 -5.75 24.46
C LEU A 43 -4.20 -6.59 25.72
N ARG A 44 -4.78 -6.19 26.86
CA ARG A 44 -4.64 -6.95 28.11
C ARG A 44 -5.20 -8.37 28.00
N ALA A 45 -6.32 -8.56 27.31
CA ALA A 45 -6.91 -9.88 27.12
C ALA A 45 -5.97 -10.81 26.35
N VAL A 46 -5.38 -10.34 25.25
CA VAL A 46 -4.39 -11.10 24.47
C VAL A 46 -3.15 -11.43 25.30
N GLN A 47 -2.63 -10.47 26.06
CA GLN A 47 -1.48 -10.68 26.95
C GLN A 47 -1.78 -11.71 28.05
N GLN A 48 -2.96 -11.66 28.67
CA GLN A 48 -3.40 -12.62 29.69
C GLN A 48 -3.56 -14.04 29.14
N ALA A 49 -3.94 -14.16 27.86
CA ALA A 49 -3.98 -15.43 27.16
C ALA A 49 -2.58 -15.96 26.77
N GLY A 50 -1.51 -15.19 27.02
CA GLY A 50 -0.14 -15.56 26.63
C GLY A 50 0.10 -15.51 25.12
N LEU A 51 -0.74 -14.78 24.38
CA LEU A 51 -0.67 -14.65 22.93
C LEU A 51 0.16 -13.41 22.54
N SER A 52 0.82 -13.50 21.39
CA SER A 52 1.54 -12.39 20.75
C SER A 52 0.95 -12.09 19.38
N TRP A 53 1.27 -10.93 18.80
CA TRP A 53 0.90 -10.62 17.41
C TRP A 53 1.33 -11.76 16.47
N GLY A 54 0.46 -12.09 15.50
CA GLY A 54 0.63 -13.26 14.63
C GLY A 54 0.01 -14.55 15.15
N ALA A 55 -0.31 -14.65 16.45
CA ALA A 55 -0.84 -15.86 17.07
C ALA A 55 -2.33 -15.78 17.46
N PHE A 56 -3.03 -14.71 17.09
CA PHE A 56 -4.44 -14.50 17.43
C PHE A 56 -5.23 -13.85 16.29
N GLY A 57 -6.56 -14.02 16.33
CA GLY A 57 -7.49 -13.48 15.34
C GLY A 57 -8.47 -12.45 15.91
N LYS A 58 -9.42 -12.03 15.07
CA LYS A 58 -10.45 -11.03 15.40
C LYS A 58 -11.21 -11.33 16.70
N VAL A 59 -11.49 -12.61 16.99
CA VAL A 59 -12.25 -13.04 18.17
C VAL A 59 -11.48 -12.79 19.47
N ASP A 60 -10.16 -12.91 19.43
CA ASP A 60 -9.29 -12.74 20.59
C ASP A 60 -9.00 -11.25 20.90
N PHE A 61 -9.31 -10.35 19.96
CA PHE A 61 -9.14 -8.90 20.09
C PHE A 61 -10.48 -8.16 19.88
N PRO A 62 -11.42 -8.28 20.83
CA PRO A 62 -12.77 -7.75 20.66
C PRO A 62 -12.80 -6.22 20.72
N LEU A 63 -13.50 -5.61 19.76
CA LEU A 63 -13.65 -4.16 19.62
C LEU A 63 -15.13 -3.78 19.38
N PRO A 64 -16.05 -4.06 20.31
CA PRO A 64 -17.49 -3.87 20.07
C PRO A 64 -17.90 -2.45 19.66
N THR A 65 -17.19 -1.41 20.11
CA THR A 65 -17.48 -0.01 19.79
C THR A 65 -16.66 0.53 18.61
N LEU A 66 -15.40 0.11 18.46
CA LEU A 66 -14.54 0.52 17.36
C LEU A 66 -14.77 -0.30 16.06
N ALA A 67 -15.20 -1.56 16.14
CA ALA A 67 -15.40 -2.42 14.97
C ALA A 67 -16.42 -1.86 13.94
N PRO A 68 -17.55 -1.23 14.33
CA PRO A 68 -18.42 -0.56 13.37
C PRO A 68 -17.72 0.54 12.56
N LYS A 69 -16.79 1.28 13.19
CA LYS A 69 -15.96 2.30 12.51
C LYS A 69 -14.96 1.66 11.55
N LEU A 70 -14.32 0.56 11.95
CA LEU A 70 -13.43 -0.21 11.07
C LEU A 70 -14.19 -0.79 9.87
N ALA A 71 -15.43 -1.24 10.05
CA ALA A 71 -16.29 -1.70 8.96
C ALA A 71 -16.67 -0.56 8.00
N ALA A 72 -16.95 0.64 8.53
CA ALA A 72 -17.21 1.82 7.70
C ALA A 72 -15.96 2.24 6.90
N ILE A 73 -14.77 2.15 7.50
CA ILE A 73 -13.50 2.35 6.82
C ILE A 73 -13.36 1.32 5.69
N ASP A 74 -13.51 0.04 5.98
CA ASP A 74 -13.42 -1.04 4.99
C ASP A 74 -14.38 -0.83 3.80
N GLN A 75 -15.60 -0.34 4.05
CA GLN A 75 -16.52 0.04 2.97
C GLN A 75 -15.96 1.17 2.09
N GLN A 76 -15.33 2.20 2.68
CA GLN A 76 -14.71 3.29 1.91
C GLN A 76 -13.45 2.84 1.15
N ILE A 77 -12.71 1.88 1.69
CA ILE A 77 -11.57 1.25 1.04
C ILE A 77 -12.02 0.42 -0.17
N ARG A 78 -13.11 -0.36 -0.04
CA ARG A 78 -13.60 -1.24 -1.10
C ARG A 78 -14.38 -0.50 -2.19
N ASP A 79 -15.31 0.35 -1.79
CA ASP A 79 -16.36 0.88 -2.67
C ASP A 79 -16.42 2.40 -2.75
N GLY A 80 -15.63 3.08 -1.91
CA GLY A 80 -15.52 4.53 -1.90
C GLY A 80 -14.28 5.01 -2.63
N ARG A 81 -13.64 6.03 -2.05
CA ARG A 81 -12.41 6.65 -2.57
C ARG A 81 -11.17 5.74 -2.49
N GLY A 82 -11.22 4.62 -1.78
CA GLY A 82 -10.07 3.71 -1.68
C GLY A 82 -9.05 4.07 -0.61
N PHE A 83 -9.29 5.06 0.25
CA PHE A 83 -8.42 5.34 1.39
C PHE A 83 -9.16 5.94 2.59
N ALA A 84 -8.55 5.82 3.77
CA ALA A 84 -8.99 6.43 5.01
C ALA A 84 -7.80 6.73 5.93
N LEU A 85 -7.99 7.66 6.87
CA LEU A 85 -7.03 7.99 7.92
C LEU A 85 -7.70 7.81 9.28
N LEU A 86 -7.26 6.82 10.07
CA LEU A 86 -7.67 6.64 11.45
C LEU A 86 -6.67 7.35 12.37
N LYS A 87 -7.09 8.40 13.07
CA LYS A 87 -6.25 9.24 13.93
C LYS A 87 -6.47 8.95 15.40
N GLY A 88 -5.44 9.20 16.19
CA GLY A 88 -5.55 9.31 17.65
C GLY A 88 -5.26 8.03 18.42
N LEU A 89 -4.55 7.05 17.83
CA LEU A 89 -4.01 5.95 18.62
C LEU A 89 -2.89 6.50 19.52
N PRO A 90 -2.93 6.34 20.85
CA PRO A 90 -1.97 6.99 21.74
C PRO A 90 -0.67 6.19 21.83
N VAL A 91 0.08 6.13 20.72
CA VAL A 91 1.25 5.25 20.52
C VAL A 91 2.33 5.37 21.58
N GLN A 92 2.47 6.53 22.22
CA GLN A 92 3.48 6.80 23.25
C GLN A 92 3.20 6.07 24.57
N ARG A 93 1.99 5.52 24.74
CA ARG A 93 1.60 4.76 25.94
C ARG A 93 2.07 3.31 25.92
N TYR A 94 2.52 2.82 24.76
CA TYR A 94 2.77 1.39 24.54
C TYR A 94 4.24 1.13 24.25
N ALA A 95 4.76 0.02 24.76
CA ALA A 95 6.00 -0.53 24.24
C ALA A 95 5.82 -0.97 22.78
N LEU A 96 6.91 -1.07 22.02
CA LEU A 96 6.83 -1.41 20.59
C LEU A 96 6.10 -2.74 20.32
N ASP A 97 6.31 -3.75 21.16
CA ASP A 97 5.66 -5.06 20.98
C ASP A 97 4.15 -5.03 21.30
N GLU A 98 3.76 -4.24 22.31
CA GLU A 98 2.35 -3.95 22.59
C GLU A 98 1.71 -3.20 21.44
N LEU A 99 2.42 -2.23 20.86
CA LEU A 99 1.93 -1.48 19.71
C LEU A 99 1.76 -2.37 18.47
N LYS A 100 2.68 -3.30 18.22
CA LYS A 100 2.53 -4.32 17.18
C LYS A 100 1.32 -5.23 17.44
N THR A 101 1.08 -5.58 18.71
CA THR A 101 -0.09 -6.36 19.14
C THR A 101 -1.40 -5.62 18.88
N ILE A 102 -1.50 -4.36 19.27
CA ILE A 102 -2.66 -3.51 18.97
C ILE A 102 -2.84 -3.39 17.46
N TYR A 103 -1.77 -3.08 16.74
CA TYR A 103 -1.84 -2.86 15.30
C TYR A 103 -2.29 -4.12 14.55
N TRP A 104 -1.73 -5.28 14.89
CA TRP A 104 -2.19 -6.60 14.43
C TRP A 104 -3.67 -6.80 14.73
N GLY A 105 -4.09 -6.56 15.98
CA GLY A 105 -5.48 -6.68 16.40
C GLY A 105 -6.42 -5.87 15.51
N LEU A 106 -6.14 -4.59 15.29
CA LEU A 106 -6.90 -3.73 14.36
C LEU A 106 -6.93 -4.32 12.93
N GLY A 107 -5.80 -4.80 12.43
CA GLY A 107 -5.69 -5.42 11.11
C GLY A 107 -6.58 -6.67 10.93
N THR A 108 -6.72 -7.50 11.96
CA THR A 108 -7.57 -8.70 11.90
C THR A 108 -9.07 -8.39 11.72
N HIS A 109 -9.50 -7.15 12.00
CA HIS A 109 -10.87 -6.70 11.74
C HIS A 109 -11.10 -6.30 10.28
N LEU A 110 -10.02 -6.04 9.51
CA LEU A 110 -10.09 -5.67 8.09
C LEU A 110 -9.95 -6.89 7.17
N GLY A 111 -9.06 -7.82 7.49
CA GLY A 111 -8.83 -8.99 6.64
C GLY A 111 -7.70 -9.90 7.09
N GLN A 112 -7.21 -10.70 6.16
CA GLN A 112 -6.07 -11.58 6.35
C GLN A 112 -4.77 -10.79 6.19
N ILE A 113 -3.99 -10.72 7.26
CA ILE A 113 -2.67 -10.09 7.24
C ILE A 113 -1.68 -11.03 6.55
N ILE A 114 -0.90 -10.51 5.61
CA ILE A 114 0.06 -11.27 4.80
C ILE A 114 1.49 -10.77 5.01
N SER A 115 2.47 -11.61 4.69
CA SER A 115 3.89 -11.32 4.93
C SER A 115 4.46 -10.31 3.93
N HIS A 116 5.39 -9.49 4.42
CA HIS A 116 5.95 -8.33 3.71
C HIS A 116 7.28 -8.58 3.06
N ASN A 117 8.07 -9.51 3.58
CA ASN A 117 9.46 -9.67 3.20
C ASN A 117 9.91 -11.11 3.40
N VAL A 118 11.12 -11.39 2.91
CA VAL A 118 11.75 -12.72 3.03
C VAL A 118 12.03 -13.15 4.48
N ALA A 119 12.02 -12.22 5.44
CA ALA A 119 12.12 -12.54 6.86
C ALA A 119 10.78 -13.07 7.43
N GLY A 120 9.70 -13.00 6.65
CA GLY A 120 8.36 -13.40 7.09
C GLY A 120 7.67 -12.37 7.99
N ASP A 121 8.15 -11.12 8.01
CA ASP A 121 7.52 -10.08 8.83
C ASP A 121 6.13 -9.75 8.30
N PHE A 122 5.13 -9.79 9.18
CA PHE A 122 3.76 -9.33 8.87
C PHE A 122 3.51 -7.87 9.28
N VAL A 123 4.29 -7.37 10.23
CA VAL A 123 4.29 -5.97 10.66
C VAL A 123 5.72 -5.46 10.56
N ALA A 124 6.02 -4.76 9.47
CA ALA A 124 7.39 -4.39 9.12
C ALA A 124 7.68 -2.91 9.38
N PRO A 125 8.87 -2.56 9.90
CA PRO A 125 9.27 -1.17 10.05
C PRO A 125 9.48 -0.50 8.68
N VAL A 126 9.11 0.78 8.62
CA VAL A 126 9.38 1.70 7.51
C VAL A 126 10.15 2.87 8.08
N THR A 127 11.48 2.79 7.94
CA THR A 127 12.46 3.71 8.54
C THR A 127 13.77 3.65 7.77
N ASP A 128 14.60 4.68 7.85
CA ASP A 128 15.92 4.65 7.24
C ASP A 128 16.88 3.73 8.01
N LEU A 129 17.31 2.66 7.36
CA LEU A 129 18.26 1.71 7.93
C LEU A 129 19.72 2.12 7.71
N GLY A 130 19.99 3.24 7.03
CA GLY A 130 21.35 3.73 6.75
C GLY A 130 22.16 2.78 5.85
N MET A 131 21.49 1.93 5.07
CA MET A 131 22.14 0.96 4.18
C MET A 131 22.77 1.68 2.97
N LYS A 132 23.97 1.25 2.58
CA LYS A 132 24.69 1.74 1.39
C LYS A 132 23.83 1.55 0.12
N THR A 133 23.95 2.50 -0.81
CA THR A 133 22.95 2.80 -1.85
C THR A 133 23.13 2.04 -3.17
N ASP A 134 24.00 1.04 -3.23
CA ASP A 134 24.43 0.36 -4.46
C ASP A 134 23.68 -0.95 -4.78
N ASP A 135 22.87 -1.48 -3.86
CA ASP A 135 22.05 -2.67 -4.14
C ASP A 135 20.83 -2.33 -5.03
N PRO A 136 20.77 -2.84 -6.28
CA PRO A 136 19.66 -2.59 -7.20
C PRO A 136 18.34 -3.24 -6.74
N ASN A 137 18.40 -4.26 -5.88
CA ASN A 137 17.25 -5.02 -5.37
C ASN A 137 16.75 -4.50 -4.01
N ARG A 138 17.35 -3.43 -3.46
CA ARG A 138 16.97 -2.85 -2.16
C ARG A 138 15.57 -2.25 -2.15
N ARG A 139 14.77 -2.49 -1.10
CA ARG A 139 13.43 -1.90 -0.97
C ARG A 139 13.53 -0.43 -0.55
N ASN A 140 12.75 0.43 -1.20
CA ASN A 140 12.86 1.87 -0.99
C ASN A 140 12.36 2.33 0.39
N ASN A 141 11.57 1.49 1.08
CA ASN A 141 11.04 1.78 2.42
C ASN A 141 12.12 1.79 3.52
N THR A 142 13.35 1.38 3.23
CA THR A 142 14.48 1.34 4.18
C THR A 142 15.40 2.56 4.09
N THR A 143 14.88 3.69 3.58
CA THR A 143 15.69 4.84 3.15
C THR A 143 14.99 6.17 3.43
N ASN A 144 15.75 7.26 3.43
CA ASN A 144 15.24 8.63 3.56
C ASN A 144 14.93 9.36 2.23
N GLN A 145 15.12 8.69 1.10
CA GLN A 145 14.96 9.27 -0.23
C GLN A 145 13.48 9.38 -0.65
N LEU A 146 13.21 10.12 -1.72
CA LEU A 146 11.91 10.11 -2.38
C LEU A 146 11.49 8.66 -2.71
N LEU A 147 10.22 8.35 -2.47
CA LEU A 147 9.58 7.12 -2.91
C LEU A 147 8.52 7.48 -3.95
N ASP A 148 8.77 7.10 -5.20
CA ASP A 148 7.88 7.37 -6.33
C ASP A 148 6.48 6.76 -6.18
N PRO A 149 5.48 7.28 -6.90
CA PRO A 149 4.14 6.71 -6.95
C PRO A 149 4.15 5.23 -7.34
N HIS A 150 3.55 4.40 -6.48
CA HIS A 150 3.46 2.96 -6.70
C HIS A 150 2.27 2.33 -5.97
N THR A 151 2.02 1.06 -6.27
CA THR A 151 1.12 0.16 -5.55
C THR A 151 1.93 -0.96 -4.89
N ASP A 152 1.52 -1.39 -3.69
CA ASP A 152 2.13 -2.55 -3.02
C ASP A 152 1.46 -3.88 -3.47
N LEU A 153 2.04 -5.02 -3.08
CA LEU A 153 1.54 -6.36 -3.41
C LEU A 153 0.60 -6.90 -2.33
N ALA A 154 -0.53 -6.22 -2.15
CA ALA A 154 -1.64 -6.61 -1.27
C ALA A 154 -2.92 -5.88 -1.68
N ASP A 155 -4.09 -6.31 -1.23
CA ASP A 155 -5.32 -5.52 -1.42
C ASP A 155 -5.20 -4.16 -0.73
N VAL A 156 -4.74 -4.18 0.52
CA VAL A 156 -4.62 -3.00 1.37
C VAL A 156 -3.22 -2.89 1.93
N VAL A 157 -2.70 -1.66 1.90
CA VAL A 157 -1.55 -1.25 2.71
C VAL A 157 -2.02 -0.33 3.83
N ALA A 158 -1.61 -0.65 5.05
CA ALA A 158 -1.83 0.19 6.22
C ALA A 158 -0.48 0.68 6.77
N LEU A 159 -0.42 1.95 7.17
CA LEU A 159 0.77 2.62 7.69
C LEU A 159 0.44 3.32 9.02
N LEU A 160 0.92 2.75 10.13
CA LEU A 160 0.87 3.36 11.45
C LEU A 160 2.11 4.23 11.68
N CYS A 161 1.91 5.52 11.95
CA CYS A 161 2.99 6.42 12.36
C CYS A 161 3.25 6.30 13.86
N VAL A 162 4.48 5.91 14.22
CA VAL A 162 4.94 5.86 15.62
C VAL A 162 5.77 7.10 15.95
N GLU A 163 6.67 7.47 15.04
CA GLU A 163 7.51 8.66 15.15
C GLU A 163 7.62 9.31 13.77
N LYS A 164 7.46 10.63 13.71
CA LYS A 164 7.56 11.38 12.45
C LYS A 164 8.99 11.86 12.22
N ALA A 165 9.31 12.16 10.96
CA ALA A 165 10.56 12.84 10.63
C ALA A 165 10.62 14.24 11.26
N LYS A 166 11.83 14.79 11.38
CA LYS A 166 12.02 16.20 11.75
C LYS A 166 11.47 17.11 10.65
N GLU A 167 11.82 16.81 9.40
CA GLU A 167 11.39 17.54 8.20
C GLU A 167 11.05 16.58 7.06
N GLY A 168 10.07 16.93 6.23
CA GLY A 168 9.63 16.11 5.09
C GLY A 168 8.93 14.81 5.50
N GLY A 169 8.93 13.83 4.59
CA GLY A 169 8.26 12.54 4.80
C GLY A 169 6.76 12.58 4.57
N MET A 170 6.29 13.57 3.80
CA MET A 170 4.90 13.75 3.40
C MET A 170 4.40 12.50 2.68
N SER A 171 3.24 11.99 3.08
CA SER A 171 2.56 10.90 2.37
C SER A 171 1.65 11.50 1.31
N SER A 172 1.73 11.02 0.08
CA SER A 172 0.87 11.47 -1.03
C SER A 172 0.07 10.32 -1.59
N LEU A 173 -1.19 10.59 -1.94
CA LEU A 173 -2.10 9.62 -2.56
C LEU A 173 -2.65 10.19 -3.86
N VAL A 174 -2.81 9.34 -4.86
CA VAL A 174 -3.44 9.69 -6.15
C VAL A 174 -4.32 8.54 -6.63
N SER A 175 -5.53 8.87 -7.07
CA SER A 175 -6.45 7.88 -7.65
C SER A 175 -5.87 7.34 -8.96
N SER A 176 -5.67 6.02 -9.04
CA SER A 176 -5.29 5.36 -10.29
C SER A 176 -6.41 5.43 -11.34
N VAL A 177 -7.65 5.60 -10.90
CA VAL A 177 -8.82 5.79 -11.75
C VAL A 177 -8.86 7.20 -12.35
N ALA A 178 -8.48 8.22 -11.57
CA ALA A 178 -8.29 9.57 -12.10
C ALA A 178 -7.13 9.62 -13.09
N ILE A 179 -6.01 8.92 -12.81
CA ILE A 179 -4.91 8.74 -13.76
C ILE A 179 -5.41 8.10 -15.06
N HIS A 180 -6.17 7.00 -14.96
CA HIS A 180 -6.76 6.35 -16.12
C HIS A 180 -7.63 7.31 -16.94
N ASN A 181 -8.47 8.12 -16.29
CA ASN A 181 -9.29 9.12 -16.96
C ASN A 181 -8.46 10.19 -17.69
N GLU A 182 -7.33 10.63 -17.12
CA GLU A 182 -6.43 11.55 -17.81
C GLU A 182 -5.77 10.90 -19.03
N ILE A 183 -5.44 9.61 -18.97
CA ILE A 183 -4.92 8.86 -20.13
C ILE A 183 -5.98 8.75 -21.22
N VAL A 184 -7.22 8.39 -20.87
CA VAL A 184 -8.35 8.34 -21.81
C VAL A 184 -8.53 9.66 -22.57
N ARG A 185 -8.39 10.80 -21.87
CA ARG A 185 -8.59 12.13 -22.47
C ARG A 185 -7.43 12.56 -23.36
N ASN A 186 -6.20 12.35 -22.90
CA ASN A 186 -5.03 13.03 -23.47
C ASN A 186 -4.12 12.11 -24.29
N HIS A 187 -4.06 10.82 -23.94
CA HIS A 187 -3.19 9.81 -24.57
C HIS A 187 -3.86 8.43 -24.66
N PRO A 188 -5.02 8.31 -25.34
CA PRO A 188 -5.74 7.04 -25.45
C PRO A 188 -4.91 5.92 -26.11
N GLU A 189 -3.89 6.26 -26.90
CA GLU A 189 -2.93 5.33 -27.48
C GLU A 189 -2.10 4.56 -26.44
N TYR A 190 -1.96 5.08 -25.22
CA TYR A 190 -1.25 4.37 -24.14
C TYR A 190 -2.09 3.27 -23.50
N LEU A 191 -3.42 3.27 -23.69
CA LEU A 191 -4.29 2.28 -23.04
C LEU A 191 -3.96 0.85 -23.48
N ASP A 192 -3.67 0.63 -24.77
CA ASP A 192 -3.40 -0.73 -25.26
C ASP A 192 -2.18 -1.35 -24.57
N VAL A 193 -1.07 -0.61 -24.46
CA VAL A 193 0.15 -1.10 -23.79
C VAL A 193 -0.04 -1.26 -22.28
N LEU A 194 -0.79 -0.35 -21.64
CA LEU A 194 -1.03 -0.40 -20.19
C LEU A 194 -1.95 -1.56 -19.78
N TYR A 195 -2.83 -2.01 -20.68
CA TYR A 195 -3.70 -3.18 -20.47
C TYR A 195 -3.10 -4.50 -21.00
N GLU A 196 -2.14 -4.46 -21.92
CA GLU A 196 -1.34 -5.63 -22.33
C GLU A 196 -0.35 -6.03 -21.22
N GLY A 197 0.28 -5.03 -20.61
CA GLY A 197 1.08 -5.18 -19.42
C GLY A 197 2.57 -5.44 -19.63
N PHE A 198 3.24 -5.67 -18.50
CA PHE A 198 4.69 -5.67 -18.41
C PHE A 198 5.19 -6.84 -17.57
N TYR A 199 6.47 -7.18 -17.72
CA TYR A 199 7.12 -8.13 -16.83
C TYR A 199 7.65 -7.38 -15.61
N HIS A 200 7.23 -7.80 -14.41
CA HIS A 200 7.62 -7.13 -13.18
C HIS A 200 8.79 -7.87 -12.52
N ASP A 201 9.80 -7.11 -12.11
CA ASP A 201 10.93 -7.60 -11.35
C ASP A 201 10.54 -7.99 -9.92
N TYR A 202 10.73 -9.26 -9.55
CA TYR A 202 10.50 -9.70 -8.19
C TYR A 202 11.62 -9.34 -7.23
N ARG A 203 12.81 -8.97 -7.73
CA ARG A 203 13.95 -8.51 -6.94
C ARG A 203 14.37 -9.49 -5.85
N GLY A 204 14.32 -10.79 -6.15
CA GLY A 204 14.63 -11.86 -5.18
C GLY A 204 13.49 -12.25 -4.25
N TYR A 205 12.32 -11.60 -4.38
CA TYR A 205 11.12 -11.93 -3.60
C TYR A 205 10.15 -12.84 -4.37
N GLY A 206 10.58 -13.38 -5.51
CA GLY A 206 9.76 -14.21 -6.39
C GLY A 206 9.62 -15.64 -5.87
N PRO A 207 8.79 -16.48 -6.51
CA PRO A 207 8.61 -17.88 -6.12
C PRO A 207 9.91 -18.68 -5.95
N ASN A 208 10.95 -18.36 -6.74
CA ASN A 208 12.22 -19.07 -6.73
C ASN A 208 13.31 -18.37 -5.89
N ALA A 209 12.99 -17.23 -5.26
CA ALA A 209 13.95 -16.41 -4.50
C ALA A 209 15.16 -15.92 -5.30
N ASP A 210 15.09 -15.96 -6.64
CA ASP A 210 16.18 -15.55 -7.52
C ASP A 210 16.16 -14.02 -7.69
N PRO A 211 17.27 -13.31 -7.39
CA PRO A 211 17.39 -11.87 -7.60
C PRO A 211 17.07 -11.40 -9.03
N ASN A 212 17.22 -12.26 -10.03
CA ASN A 212 16.94 -11.96 -11.43
C ASN A 212 15.55 -12.41 -11.90
N GLU A 213 14.74 -12.99 -11.00
CA GLU A 213 13.40 -13.48 -11.33
C GLU A 213 12.44 -12.33 -11.66
N VAL A 214 11.67 -12.51 -12.73
CA VAL A 214 10.56 -11.63 -13.13
C VAL A 214 9.26 -12.42 -13.18
N THR A 215 8.11 -11.76 -13.30
CA THR A 215 6.81 -12.43 -13.46
C THR A 215 6.82 -13.40 -14.64
N ALA A 216 6.13 -14.54 -14.52
CA ALA A 216 6.07 -15.53 -15.61
C ALA A 216 5.24 -15.05 -16.82
N THR A 217 4.31 -14.12 -16.58
CA THR A 217 3.43 -13.50 -17.59
C THR A 217 3.48 -11.99 -17.46
N SER A 218 3.03 -11.28 -18.48
CA SER A 218 2.82 -9.84 -18.40
C SER A 218 1.68 -9.54 -17.43
N ILE A 219 1.91 -8.57 -16.54
CA ILE A 219 0.92 -8.04 -15.62
C ILE A 219 0.52 -6.65 -16.12
N PRO A 220 -0.77 -6.39 -16.35
CA PRO A 220 -1.21 -5.09 -16.83
C PRO A 220 -1.08 -4.03 -15.74
N VAL A 221 -0.78 -2.79 -16.14
CA VAL A 221 -0.87 -1.64 -15.25
C VAL A 221 -2.33 -1.40 -14.87
N PHE A 222 -3.25 -1.54 -15.83
CA PHE A 222 -4.68 -1.47 -15.59
C PHE A 222 -5.38 -2.76 -16.05
N GLU A 223 -6.22 -3.34 -15.20
CA GLU A 223 -7.26 -4.26 -15.65
C GLU A 223 -8.64 -3.68 -15.39
N TYR A 224 -9.56 -3.89 -16.34
CA TYR A 224 -10.97 -3.61 -16.16
C TYR A 224 -11.73 -4.91 -16.00
N ASN A 225 -12.30 -5.14 -14.82
CA ASN A 225 -13.00 -6.37 -14.51
C ASN A 225 -14.24 -6.09 -13.67
N HIS A 226 -15.37 -6.71 -14.02
CA HIS A 226 -16.64 -6.55 -13.30
C HIS A 226 -17.03 -5.09 -12.99
N GLY A 227 -16.82 -4.20 -13.95
CA GLY A 227 -17.18 -2.79 -13.79
C GLY A 227 -16.14 -1.93 -13.05
N ARG A 228 -14.98 -2.49 -12.67
CA ARG A 228 -13.97 -1.79 -11.87
C ARG A 228 -12.61 -1.79 -12.54
N ILE A 229 -11.92 -0.65 -12.45
CA ILE A 229 -10.50 -0.56 -12.76
C ILE A 229 -9.70 -1.03 -11.55
N ASN A 230 -8.69 -1.85 -11.79
CA ASN A 230 -7.67 -2.21 -10.82
C ASN A 230 -6.29 -1.89 -11.39
N CYS A 231 -5.38 -1.46 -10.54
CA CYS A 231 -4.07 -0.97 -10.91
C CYS A 231 -2.95 -1.72 -10.18
N ALA A 232 -1.87 -2.01 -10.91
CA ALA A 232 -0.61 -2.47 -10.35
C ALA A 232 0.53 -1.72 -11.04
N PHE A 233 1.13 -0.76 -10.34
CA PHE A 233 2.13 0.12 -10.93
C PHE A 233 3.32 0.33 -10.01
N ALA A 234 4.51 0.17 -10.57
CA ALA A 234 5.76 0.66 -10.00
C ALA A 234 6.76 0.80 -11.14
N LYS A 235 6.96 2.02 -11.63
CA LYS A 235 7.77 2.32 -12.82
C LYS A 235 9.11 1.58 -12.84
N LYS A 236 9.89 1.73 -11.75
CA LYS A 236 11.20 1.09 -11.61
C LYS A 236 11.14 -0.44 -11.71
N ILE A 237 10.08 -1.07 -11.20
CA ILE A 237 9.90 -2.53 -11.22
C ILE A 237 9.63 -3.04 -12.64
N ILE A 238 8.93 -2.24 -13.44
CA ILE A 238 8.66 -2.51 -14.86
C ILE A 238 9.96 -2.37 -15.66
N GLU A 239 10.69 -1.26 -15.47
CA GLU A 239 11.96 -0.99 -16.15
C GLU A 239 13.02 -2.06 -15.84
N THR A 240 13.20 -2.41 -14.56
CA THR A 240 14.16 -3.46 -14.19
C THR A 240 13.70 -4.85 -14.63
N GLY A 241 12.39 -5.09 -14.71
CA GLY A 241 11.84 -6.35 -15.23
C GLY A 241 12.15 -6.54 -16.71
N ALA A 242 11.98 -5.49 -17.53
CA ALA A 242 12.37 -5.49 -18.93
C ALA A 242 13.88 -5.74 -19.11
N ALA A 243 14.72 -5.06 -18.30
CA ALA A 243 16.16 -5.23 -18.33
C ALA A 243 16.60 -6.66 -17.97
N LYS A 244 16.08 -7.24 -16.89
CA LYS A 244 16.39 -8.61 -16.45
C LYS A 244 15.93 -9.67 -17.43
N ARG A 245 14.83 -9.42 -18.16
CA ARG A 245 14.34 -10.29 -19.23
C ARG A 245 15.18 -10.19 -20.51
N GLY A 246 16.01 -9.15 -20.65
CA GLY A 246 16.75 -8.89 -21.89
C GLY A 246 15.85 -8.45 -23.05
N VAL A 247 14.63 -7.97 -22.76
CA VAL A 247 13.66 -7.48 -23.75
C VAL A 247 13.35 -6.02 -23.39
N PRO A 248 14.01 -5.06 -24.03
CA PRO A 248 13.78 -3.64 -23.77
C PRO A 248 12.33 -3.23 -24.01
N LEU A 249 11.86 -2.24 -23.26
CA LEU A 249 10.57 -1.59 -23.53
C LEU A 249 10.65 -0.87 -24.88
N THR A 250 9.56 -0.93 -25.64
CA THR A 250 9.39 -0.06 -26.82
C THR A 250 9.25 1.40 -26.39
N ASP A 251 9.47 2.33 -27.32
CA ASP A 251 9.30 3.77 -27.04
C ASP A 251 7.89 4.10 -26.55
N LEU A 252 6.86 3.45 -27.12
CA LEU A 252 5.46 3.62 -26.70
C LEU A 252 5.23 3.10 -25.27
N GLN A 253 5.81 1.93 -24.95
CA GLN A 253 5.73 1.35 -23.61
C GLN A 253 6.40 2.22 -22.55
N GLN A 254 7.59 2.75 -22.85
CA GLN A 254 8.30 3.65 -21.95
C GLN A 254 7.52 4.96 -21.76
N ALA A 255 7.06 5.59 -22.85
CA ALA A 255 6.26 6.81 -22.79
C ALA A 255 4.97 6.63 -21.96
N ALA A 256 4.31 5.47 -22.08
CA ALA A 256 3.11 5.18 -21.30
C ALA A 256 3.37 5.10 -19.80
N ILE A 257 4.43 4.41 -19.36
CA ILE A 257 4.75 4.32 -17.92
C ILE A 257 5.36 5.61 -17.37
N ASP A 258 6.07 6.38 -18.20
CA ASP A 258 6.53 7.74 -17.86
C ASP A 258 5.34 8.65 -17.59
N TYR A 259 4.30 8.58 -18.43
CA TYR A 259 3.10 9.40 -18.26
C TYR A 259 2.28 9.00 -17.04
N VAL A 260 2.14 7.71 -16.72
CA VAL A 260 1.51 7.26 -15.45
C VAL A 260 2.28 7.81 -14.24
N HIS A 261 3.62 7.77 -14.28
CA HIS A 261 4.45 8.32 -13.21
C HIS A 261 4.28 9.84 -13.09
N GLU A 262 4.32 10.58 -14.21
CA GLU A 262 4.09 12.02 -14.25
C GLU A 262 2.74 12.37 -13.60
N LEU A 263 1.65 11.76 -14.04
CA LEU A 263 0.31 11.96 -13.49
C LEU A 263 0.26 11.65 -11.99
N GLY A 264 0.97 10.60 -11.55
CA GLY A 264 1.05 10.25 -10.13
C GLY A 264 1.76 11.29 -9.26
N THR A 265 2.53 12.19 -9.87
CA THR A 265 3.24 13.29 -9.20
C THR A 265 2.57 14.64 -9.38
N ARG A 266 1.45 14.75 -10.10
CA ARG A 266 0.79 16.04 -10.35
C ARG A 266 0.00 16.55 -9.14
N GLU A 267 0.21 17.82 -8.79
CA GLU A 267 -0.46 18.50 -7.67
C GLU A 267 -1.97 18.65 -7.85
N ASP A 268 -2.44 18.74 -9.09
CA ASP A 268 -3.88 18.83 -9.39
C ASP A 268 -4.60 17.47 -9.34
N LEU A 269 -3.87 16.37 -9.12
CA LEU A 269 -4.42 15.02 -9.00
C LEU A 269 -4.20 14.42 -7.60
N ARG A 270 -3.08 14.70 -6.95
CA ARG A 270 -2.72 14.08 -5.66
C ARG A 270 -3.23 14.86 -4.45
N ILE A 271 -3.43 14.15 -3.34
CA ILE A 271 -3.60 14.73 -2.01
C ILE A 271 -2.37 14.42 -1.16
N ASP A 272 -1.88 15.42 -0.43
CA ASP A 272 -0.71 15.35 0.44
C ASP A 272 -1.13 15.41 1.92
N MET A 273 -0.54 14.57 2.76
CA MET A 273 -0.78 14.58 4.21
C MET A 273 0.45 14.21 5.03
N MET A 274 0.65 14.94 6.13
CA MET A 274 1.63 14.56 7.13
C MET A 274 0.97 13.64 8.14
N LEU A 275 1.55 12.44 8.32
CA LEU A 275 1.10 11.51 9.34
C LEU A 275 1.68 11.93 10.69
N GLU A 276 0.81 12.10 11.67
CA GLU A 276 1.20 12.35 13.06
C GLU A 276 1.32 11.03 13.83
N PRO A 277 2.16 10.95 14.88
CA PRO A 277 2.18 9.79 15.76
C PRO A 277 0.78 9.39 16.23
N GLY A 278 0.39 8.14 15.97
CA GLY A 278 -0.95 7.63 16.24
C GLY A 278 -1.92 7.63 15.07
N ASP A 279 -1.50 8.15 13.92
CA ASP A 279 -2.26 8.04 12.68
C ASP A 279 -2.00 6.69 11.98
N ILE A 280 -3.07 6.10 11.46
CA ILE A 280 -3.05 4.91 10.60
C ILE A 280 -3.66 5.30 9.25
N GLN A 281 -2.82 5.37 8.22
CA GLN A 281 -3.26 5.54 6.83
C GLN A 281 -3.59 4.17 6.24
N ILE A 282 -4.78 3.98 5.69
CA ILE A 282 -5.26 2.72 5.12
C ILE A 282 -5.61 2.97 3.67
N ILE A 283 -5.04 2.18 2.75
CA ILE A 283 -5.07 2.45 1.31
C ILE A 283 -5.39 1.16 0.55
N ASN A 284 -6.35 1.23 -0.36
CA ASN A 284 -6.61 0.21 -1.38
C ASN A 284 -5.56 0.35 -2.50
N ASN A 285 -4.66 -0.63 -2.61
CA ASN A 285 -3.58 -0.60 -3.61
C ASN A 285 -4.08 -0.71 -5.05
N TYR A 286 -5.30 -1.19 -5.29
CA TYR A 286 -5.79 -1.37 -6.66
C TYR A 286 -6.33 -0.08 -7.26
N ILE A 287 -6.71 0.90 -6.45
CA ILE A 287 -7.30 2.15 -6.95
C ILE A 287 -6.54 3.40 -6.50
N THR A 288 -5.47 3.24 -5.74
CA THR A 288 -4.67 4.37 -5.22
C THR A 288 -3.19 4.07 -5.34
N LEU A 289 -2.46 4.93 -6.05
CA LEU A 289 -1.01 4.98 -5.96
C LEU A 289 -0.63 5.83 -4.74
N HIS A 290 0.46 5.44 -4.09
CA HIS A 290 1.00 6.19 -2.96
C HIS A 290 2.49 6.47 -3.13
N SER A 291 2.94 7.59 -2.58
CA SER A 291 4.33 8.03 -2.62
C SER A 291 4.71 8.70 -1.31
N ARG A 292 6.00 8.97 -1.15
CA ARG A 292 6.50 9.71 0.00
C ARG A 292 7.63 10.64 -0.39
N SER A 293 7.59 11.89 0.04
CA SER A 293 8.70 12.82 -0.13
C SER A 293 9.97 12.32 0.59
N ASN A 294 11.13 12.88 0.22
CA ASN A 294 12.33 12.75 1.03
C ASN A 294 12.11 13.33 2.44
N TYR A 295 12.94 12.92 3.40
CA TYR A 295 12.88 13.41 4.78
C TYR A 295 14.23 13.47 5.48
N ILE A 296 14.26 14.20 6.59
CA ILE A 296 15.40 14.35 7.49
C ILE A 296 15.00 13.87 8.87
N ASP A 297 15.80 12.99 9.46
CA ASP A 297 15.63 12.48 10.83
C ASP A 297 16.05 13.53 11.88
N HIS A 298 15.77 13.27 13.16
CA HIS A 298 16.09 14.20 14.23
C HIS A 298 17.58 14.16 14.57
N ASP A 299 18.12 15.32 14.96
CA ASP A 299 19.54 15.46 15.34
C ASP A 299 19.86 14.72 16.65
N ASP A 300 18.84 14.44 17.48
CA ASP A 300 18.94 13.72 18.75
C ASP A 300 18.97 12.18 18.61
N GLY A 301 18.99 11.68 17.36
CA GLY A 301 19.03 10.26 17.05
C GLY A 301 17.66 9.60 16.86
N ARG A 302 16.55 10.31 17.11
CA ARG A 302 15.22 9.80 16.76
C ARG A 302 15.05 9.76 15.24
N LYS A 303 14.45 8.68 14.76
CA LYS A 303 14.18 8.48 13.33
C LYS A 303 12.69 8.43 13.05
N ARG A 304 12.30 8.84 11.84
CA ARG A 304 10.98 8.54 11.29
C ARG A 304 10.76 7.03 11.36
N PHE A 305 9.71 6.61 12.05
CA PHE A 305 9.41 5.21 12.29
C PHE A 305 7.92 4.96 12.10
N LEU A 306 7.60 4.23 11.03
CA LEU A 306 6.26 3.73 10.74
C LEU A 306 6.25 2.20 10.83
N LEU A 307 5.10 1.63 11.17
CA LEU A 307 4.81 0.22 11.01
C LEU A 307 3.89 0.03 9.82
N ARG A 308 4.29 -0.80 8.85
CA ARG A 308 3.45 -1.17 7.71
C ARG A 308 2.78 -2.50 7.96
N MET A 309 1.57 -2.66 7.44
CA MET A 309 0.85 -3.93 7.33
C MET A 309 0.25 -4.09 5.92
N TRP A 310 0.24 -5.31 5.40
CA TRP A 310 -0.37 -5.73 4.14
C TRP A 310 -1.51 -6.66 4.47
N ILE A 311 -2.68 -6.38 3.91
CA ILE A 311 -3.93 -7.07 4.24
C ILE A 311 -4.62 -7.46 2.94
N ASN A 312 -4.99 -8.73 2.82
CA ASN A 312 -5.96 -9.20 1.84
C ASN A 312 -7.35 -9.16 2.49
N LEU A 313 -8.29 -8.47 1.86
CA LEU A 313 -9.65 -8.33 2.37
C LEU A 313 -10.42 -9.65 2.18
N GLN A 314 -11.34 -9.95 3.10
CA GLN A 314 -12.17 -11.16 3.00
C GLN A 314 -13.06 -11.12 1.74
N ASP A 315 -13.65 -9.95 1.47
CA ASP A 315 -14.52 -9.69 0.32
C ASP A 315 -13.84 -8.73 -0.65
N SER A 316 -12.68 -9.13 -1.14
CA SER A 316 -11.89 -8.34 -2.08
C SER A 316 -12.46 -8.33 -3.49
N VAL A 317 -12.05 -7.34 -4.28
CA VAL A 317 -12.41 -7.24 -5.70
C VAL A 317 -12.01 -8.50 -6.47
N GLN A 318 -12.81 -8.89 -7.46
CA GLN A 318 -12.45 -10.00 -8.33
C GLN A 318 -11.41 -9.54 -9.36
N LEU A 319 -10.22 -10.13 -9.29
CA LEU A 319 -9.12 -9.87 -10.21
C LEU A 319 -8.97 -11.04 -11.19
N SER A 320 -8.29 -10.80 -12.32
CA SER A 320 -7.84 -11.92 -13.17
C SER A 320 -6.84 -12.81 -12.44
N ASP A 321 -6.81 -14.12 -12.72
CA ASP A 321 -5.96 -15.09 -12.01
C ASP A 321 -4.47 -14.68 -12.00
N ALA A 322 -3.96 -14.20 -13.14
CA ALA A 322 -2.57 -13.75 -13.27
C ALA A 322 -2.29 -12.51 -12.41
N PHE A 323 -3.23 -11.55 -12.37
CA PHE A 323 -3.09 -10.34 -11.57
C PHE A 323 -3.17 -10.69 -10.08
N ALA A 324 -4.17 -11.47 -9.66
CA ALA A 324 -4.33 -11.94 -8.29
C ALA A 324 -3.09 -12.70 -7.80
N ALA A 325 -2.54 -13.60 -8.62
CA ALA A 325 -1.33 -14.35 -8.28
C ALA A 325 -0.11 -13.44 -8.09
N PHE A 326 -0.05 -12.30 -8.79
CA PHE A 326 1.01 -11.32 -8.62
C PHE A 326 0.86 -10.50 -7.33
N VAL A 327 -0.34 -9.97 -7.07
CA VAL A 327 -0.56 -8.97 -6.01
C VAL A 327 -1.04 -9.52 -4.67
N ARG A 328 -1.57 -10.76 -4.57
CA ARG A 328 -2.13 -11.28 -3.30
C ARG A 328 -1.27 -12.31 -2.58
N ARG A 329 -0.12 -12.69 -3.14
CA ARG A 329 0.66 -13.83 -2.65
C ARG A 329 1.42 -13.58 -1.35
N GLY A 330 1.54 -12.32 -0.92
CA GLY A 330 2.51 -11.92 0.10
C GLY A 330 3.95 -12.18 -0.34
N ILE A 331 4.91 -12.06 0.56
CA ILE A 331 6.30 -12.51 0.30
C ILE A 331 6.58 -13.67 1.23
N PRO A 332 6.65 -14.92 0.74
CA PRO A 332 6.96 -16.07 1.57
C PRO A 332 8.29 -15.86 2.31
N ALA A 333 8.36 -16.29 3.57
CA ALA A 333 9.63 -16.33 4.27
C ALA A 333 10.57 -17.28 3.52
N LEU A 334 11.80 -16.82 3.22
CA LEU A 334 12.81 -17.74 2.76
C LEU A 334 13.17 -18.64 3.94
N LYS A 335 13.11 -19.96 3.73
CA LYS A 335 13.72 -20.88 4.70
C LYS A 335 15.18 -20.42 4.86
N ALA A 336 15.59 -20.11 6.10
CA ALA A 336 16.99 -19.90 6.38
C ALA A 336 17.76 -21.10 5.80
N ALA A 337 18.78 -20.83 4.98
CA ALA A 337 19.65 -21.90 4.50
C ALA A 337 20.17 -22.65 5.72
N ALA A 338 19.88 -23.95 5.78
CA ALA A 338 20.22 -24.82 6.90
C ALA A 338 21.73 -24.99 7.04
#